data_AF-A0A6P0U2V5-F1
#
_entry.id   AF-A0A6P0U2V5-F1
#
_cell.length_a   1.000
_cell.length_b   1.000
_cell.length_c   1.000
_cell.angle_alpha   90.00
_cell.angle_beta   90.00
_cell.angle_gamma   90.00
#
_symmetry.space_group_name_H-M   'P 1'
#
loop_
_entity.id
_entity.type
_entity.pdbx_description
1 polymer ?
#
loop_
_entity_poly.entity_id
_entity_poly.type
_entity_poly.pdbx_seq_one_letter_code
_entity_poly.pdbx_strand_id
1 'polypeptide(L)'
;MLPYSTIEIQSQILGVALDIPGTPFSLHYSSDRHPGRQAAYTLTIPLTGEYVPSDVQRVELEISVGQQLFRQSFPPKPNQQYTFTWDGKDADGKIVGDRQRAKLRTSYIYPPPKSAQTKEATTTVGTGNALNLGLGGWSI
;
A
#
# COMPACT_ATOMS: atom_id res chain seq x y z
N MET A 1 11.49 34.41 12.11
CA MET A 1 12.31 33.19 12.28
C MET A 1 12.60 32.65 10.88
N LEU A 2 13.75 32.01 10.63
CA LEU A 2 14.07 31.44 9.31
C LEU A 2 13.44 30.05 9.16
N PRO A 3 13.02 29.64 7.95
CA PRO A 3 12.47 28.31 7.71
C PRO A 3 13.51 27.23 8.05
N TYR A 4 13.04 26.07 8.52
CA TYR A 4 13.89 24.92 8.79
C TYR A 4 13.38 23.66 8.10
N SER A 5 14.31 22.79 7.73
CA SER A 5 14.06 21.52 7.05
C SER A 5 14.57 20.34 7.88
N THR A 6 13.79 19.27 7.93
CA THR A 6 14.16 18.01 8.59
C THR A 6 14.20 16.90 7.56
N ILE A 7 15.24 16.07 7.60
CA ILE A 7 15.35 14.87 6.77
C ILE A 7 15.30 13.65 7.69
N GLU A 8 14.25 12.85 7.56
CA GLU A 8 14.17 11.55 8.22
C GLU A 8 14.78 10.48 7.31
N ILE A 9 15.97 10.03 7.65
CA ILE A 9 16.78 9.16 6.78
C ILE A 9 16.13 7.78 6.62
N GLN A 10 15.57 7.21 7.69
CA GLN A 10 15.02 5.86 7.68
C GLN A 10 13.71 5.74 6.89
N SER A 11 12.85 6.75 6.99
CA SER A 11 11.56 6.84 6.32
C SER A 11 11.67 7.54 4.96
N GLN A 12 12.82 8.15 4.66
CA GLN A 12 13.11 8.96 3.48
C GLN A 12 12.10 10.10 3.32
N ILE A 13 11.86 10.81 4.41
CA ILE A 13 10.89 11.92 4.48
C ILE A 13 11.62 13.25 4.56
N LEU A 14 11.22 14.20 3.71
CA LEU A 14 11.57 15.61 3.81
C LEU A 14 10.42 16.36 4.48
N GLY A 15 10.68 16.92 5.66
CA GLY A 15 9.80 17.86 6.34
C GLY A 15 10.27 19.30 6.15
N VAL A 16 9.36 20.24 5.91
CA VAL A 16 9.64 21.69 5.86
C VAL A 16 8.61 22.43 6.70
N ALA A 17 9.05 23.34 7.55
CA ALA A 17 8.18 24.22 8.33
C ALA A 17 8.42 25.70 7.96
N LEU A 18 7.33 26.43 7.75
CA LEU A 18 7.35 27.86 7.41
C LEU A 18 6.31 28.62 8.25
N ASP A 19 6.79 29.53 9.09
CA ASP A 19 5.91 30.37 9.92
C ASP A 19 5.13 31.38 9.06
N ILE A 20 3.87 31.63 9.41
CA ILE A 20 3.05 32.68 8.78
C ILE A 20 3.17 33.97 9.60
N PRO A 21 3.79 35.04 9.07
CA PRO A 21 3.96 36.30 9.81
C PRO A 21 2.62 36.86 10.30
N GLY A 22 2.57 37.26 11.57
CA GLY A 22 1.37 37.86 12.17
C GLY A 22 0.31 36.86 12.65
N THR A 23 0.60 35.55 12.63
CA THR A 23 -0.28 34.51 13.18
C THR A 23 0.51 33.55 14.09
N PRO A 24 -0.14 32.83 15.01
CA PRO A 24 0.50 31.74 15.76
C PRO A 24 0.63 30.44 14.94
N PHE A 25 0.32 30.46 13.64
CA PHE A 25 0.28 29.26 12.80
C PHE A 25 1.53 29.14 11.92
N SER A 26 1.88 27.89 11.61
CA SER A 26 2.98 27.54 10.70
C SER A 26 2.49 26.55 9.66
N LEU A 27 3.02 26.66 8.45
CA LEU A 27 2.76 25.74 7.35
C LEU A 27 3.77 24.59 7.42
N HIS A 28 3.27 23.35 7.48
CA HIS A 28 4.08 22.14 7.50
C HIS A 28 3.93 21.33 6.22
N TYR A 29 5.00 21.15 5.46
CA TYR A 29 5.10 20.21 4.36
C TYR A 29 5.80 18.93 4.82
N SER A 30 5.34 17.78 4.31
CA SER A 30 6.02 16.50 4.52
C SER A 30 5.90 15.61 3.29
N SER A 31 7.02 15.08 2.78
CA SER A 31 7.04 14.32 1.52
C SER A 31 6.39 12.95 1.62
N ASP A 32 6.17 12.42 2.83
CA ASP A 32 5.32 11.24 3.02
C ASP A 32 3.85 11.49 2.66
N ARG A 33 3.44 12.75 2.57
CA ARG A 33 2.10 13.21 2.20
C ARG A 33 1.95 13.46 0.69
N HIS A 34 2.98 13.14 -0.11
CA HIS A 34 2.93 13.33 -1.56
C HIS A 34 2.33 12.11 -2.28
N PRO A 35 1.33 12.27 -3.17
CA PRO A 35 0.74 11.17 -3.96
C PRO A 35 1.74 10.35 -4.79
N GLY A 36 2.92 10.91 -5.07
CA GLY A 36 4.01 10.21 -5.77
C GLY A 36 4.81 9.20 -4.92
N ARG A 37 4.54 9.06 -3.61
CA ARG A 37 5.25 8.10 -2.74
C ARG A 37 4.72 6.68 -2.94
N GLN A 38 5.12 6.03 -4.03
CA GLN A 38 4.71 4.66 -4.37
C GLN A 38 5.03 3.63 -3.27
N ALA A 39 6.09 3.84 -2.50
CA ALA A 39 6.49 2.92 -1.42
C ALA A 39 5.39 2.71 -0.36
N ALA A 40 4.60 3.75 -0.05
CA ALA A 40 3.48 3.63 0.90
C ALA A 40 2.30 2.84 0.32
N TYR A 41 2.21 2.75 -1.01
CA TYR A 41 1.13 2.07 -1.75
C TYR A 41 1.57 0.74 -2.37
N THR A 42 2.79 0.29 -2.09
CA THR A 42 3.36 -0.93 -2.66
C THR A 42 3.40 -2.04 -1.62
N LEU A 43 2.90 -3.22 -1.97
CA LEU A 43 2.94 -4.44 -1.17
C LEU A 43 3.78 -5.50 -1.90
N THR A 44 4.77 -6.05 -1.21
CA THR A 44 5.47 -7.26 -1.66
C THR A 44 4.79 -8.47 -1.02
N ILE A 45 4.17 -9.31 -1.84
CA ILE A 45 3.33 -10.43 -1.39
C ILE A 45 4.06 -11.74 -1.71
N PRO A 46 4.47 -12.51 -0.68
CA PRO A 46 4.98 -13.86 -0.90
C PRO A 46 3.81 -14.78 -1.29
N LEU A 47 3.85 -15.32 -2.51
CA LEU A 47 2.82 -16.23 -3.03
C LEU A 47 3.08 -17.67 -2.61
N THR A 48 4.35 -18.09 -2.73
CA THR A 48 4.81 -19.45 -2.44
C THR A 48 6.11 -19.45 -1.65
N GLY A 49 6.30 -20.48 -0.83
CA GLY A 49 7.57 -20.73 -0.14
C GLY A 49 8.54 -21.53 -1.02
N GLU A 50 9.64 -21.99 -0.41
CA GLU A 50 10.65 -22.80 -1.08
C GLU A 50 10.09 -24.12 -1.63
N TYR A 51 9.12 -24.70 -0.93
CA TYR A 51 8.42 -25.91 -1.37
C TYR A 51 7.00 -25.59 -1.84
N VAL A 52 6.69 -26.04 -3.06
CA VAL A 52 5.34 -26.04 -3.63
C VAL A 52 4.97 -27.48 -3.98
N PRO A 53 3.84 -28.01 -3.47
CA PRO A 53 3.42 -29.37 -3.82
C PRO A 53 3.26 -29.54 -5.35
N SER A 54 3.78 -30.65 -5.89
CA SER A 54 3.84 -30.90 -7.34
C SER A 54 2.47 -31.06 -8.00
N ASP A 55 1.42 -31.27 -7.21
CA ASP A 55 0.04 -31.42 -7.65
C ASP A 55 -0.75 -30.10 -7.65
N VAL A 56 -0.13 -28.99 -7.24
CA VAL A 56 -0.71 -27.66 -7.45
C VAL A 56 -0.67 -27.34 -8.94
N GLN A 57 -1.82 -27.00 -9.52
CA GLN A 57 -1.89 -26.58 -10.93
C GLN A 57 -1.57 -25.09 -11.11
N ARG A 58 -2.03 -24.25 -10.18
CA ARG A 58 -1.82 -22.81 -10.20
C ARG A 58 -2.05 -22.20 -8.82
N VAL A 59 -1.53 -20.99 -8.65
CA VAL A 59 -1.79 -20.14 -7.49
C VAL A 59 -2.61 -18.94 -7.94
N GLU A 60 -3.71 -18.67 -7.24
CA GLU A 60 -4.57 -17.52 -7.46
C GLU A 60 -4.40 -16.54 -6.31
N LEU A 61 -4.13 -15.27 -6.61
CA LEU A 61 -4.07 -14.18 -5.65
C LEU A 61 -5.28 -13.28 -5.86
N GLU A 62 -5.96 -12.97 -4.76
CA GLU A 62 -6.99 -11.95 -4.70
C GLU A 62 -6.59 -10.88 -3.67
N ILE A 63 -6.67 -9.62 -4.06
CA ILE A 63 -6.34 -8.46 -3.24
C ILE A 63 -7.58 -7.58 -3.19
N SER A 64 -8.09 -7.31 -1.99
CA SER A 64 -9.17 -6.36 -1.78
C SER A 64 -8.68 -5.17 -0.96
N VAL A 65 -8.75 -3.98 -1.54
CA VAL A 65 -8.29 -2.72 -0.93
C VAL A 65 -9.17 -1.58 -1.44
N GLY A 66 -9.57 -0.66 -0.58
CA GLY A 66 -10.33 0.54 -1.00
C GLY A 66 -11.61 0.21 -1.78
N GLN A 67 -12.32 -0.86 -1.43
CA GLN A 67 -13.50 -1.36 -2.18
C GLN A 67 -13.20 -1.88 -3.60
N GLN A 68 -11.93 -1.90 -4.01
CA GLN A 68 -11.49 -2.53 -5.26
C GLN A 68 -11.11 -4.00 -5.01
N LEU A 69 -11.21 -4.81 -6.06
CA LEU A 69 -10.84 -6.23 -6.06
C LEU A 69 -9.93 -6.54 -7.25
N PHE A 70 -8.73 -7.02 -6.96
CA PHE A 70 -7.75 -7.42 -7.96
C PHE A 70 -7.54 -8.93 -7.89
N ARG A 71 -7.48 -9.59 -9.06
CA ARG A 71 -7.23 -11.02 -9.16
C ARG A 71 -6.11 -11.30 -10.15
N GLN A 72 -5.19 -12.16 -9.76
CA GLN A 72 -4.08 -12.58 -10.59
C GLN A 72 -3.83 -14.07 -10.45
N SER A 73 -3.50 -14.75 -11.54
CA SER A 73 -3.14 -16.16 -11.55
C SER A 73 -1.67 -16.34 -11.90
N PHE A 74 -1.04 -17.34 -11.29
CA PHE A 74 0.38 -17.60 -11.38
C PHE A 74 0.68 -19.10 -11.56
N PRO A 75 1.74 -19.46 -12.29
CA PRO A 75 2.24 -20.83 -12.30
C PRO A 75 2.79 -21.21 -10.91
N PRO A 76 2.75 -22.50 -10.52
CA PRO A 76 3.19 -22.96 -9.20
C PRO A 76 4.73 -23.06 -9.14
N LYS A 77 5.41 -21.93 -8.95
CA LYS A 77 6.88 -21.87 -8.81
C LYS A 77 7.28 -21.68 -7.35
N PRO A 78 8.43 -22.22 -6.90
CA PRO A 78 8.95 -21.95 -5.56
C PRO A 78 9.43 -20.50 -5.42
N ASN A 79 9.41 -19.98 -4.19
CA ASN A 79 9.89 -18.65 -3.80
C ASN A 79 9.29 -17.50 -4.61
N GLN A 80 8.05 -17.64 -5.06
CA GLN A 80 7.41 -16.67 -5.93
C GLN A 80 6.85 -15.50 -5.11
N GLN A 81 7.10 -14.28 -5.60
CA GLN A 81 6.61 -13.05 -5.00
C GLN A 81 5.88 -12.21 -6.05
N TYR A 82 4.94 -11.40 -5.60
CA TYR A 82 4.23 -10.44 -6.43
C TYR A 82 4.27 -9.05 -5.80
N THR A 83 4.64 -8.05 -6.59
CA THR A 83 4.63 -6.64 -6.16
C THR A 83 3.34 -6.00 -6.64
N PHE A 84 2.47 -5.66 -5.70
CA PHE A 84 1.22 -4.95 -5.97
C PHE A 84 1.40 -3.47 -5.64
N THR A 85 1.07 -2.58 -6.57
CA THR A 85 1.04 -1.13 -6.32
C THR A 85 -0.39 -0.64 -6.46
N TRP A 86 -0.90 -0.01 -5.41
CA TRP A 86 -2.23 0.60 -5.41
C TRP A 86 -2.14 2.07 -5.80
N ASP A 87 -3.15 2.59 -6.49
CA ASP A 87 -3.21 3.99 -6.91
C ASP A 87 -3.78 4.93 -5.84
N GLY A 88 -4.15 4.38 -4.67
CA GLY A 88 -4.71 5.14 -3.57
C GLY A 88 -6.17 5.55 -3.78
N LYS A 89 -6.87 4.95 -4.74
CA LYS A 89 -8.26 5.29 -5.08
C LYS A 89 -9.24 4.18 -4.70
N ASP A 90 -10.45 4.59 -4.36
CA ASP A 90 -11.56 3.64 -4.22
C ASP A 90 -12.14 3.20 -5.57
N ALA A 91 -13.17 2.35 -5.54
CA ALA A 91 -13.85 1.88 -6.75
C ALA A 91 -14.51 3.00 -7.57
N ASP A 92 -14.84 4.14 -6.95
CA ASP A 92 -15.41 5.32 -7.62
C ASP A 92 -14.31 6.27 -8.15
N GLY A 93 -13.03 5.92 -7.96
CA GLY A 93 -11.89 6.73 -8.36
C GLY A 93 -11.57 7.89 -7.41
N LYS A 94 -12.19 7.95 -6.23
CA LYS A 94 -11.90 8.98 -5.22
C LYS A 94 -10.63 8.61 -4.48
N ILE A 95 -9.79 9.62 -4.23
CA ILE A 95 -8.56 9.45 -3.44
C ILE A 95 -8.96 9.12 -2.00
N VAL A 96 -8.40 8.04 -1.48
CA VAL A 96 -8.57 7.64 -0.09
C VAL A 96 -7.32 8.07 0.68
N GLY A 97 -7.47 9.13 1.49
CA GLY A 97 -6.37 9.79 2.18
C GLY A 97 -5.80 9.05 3.41
N ASP A 98 -6.40 7.91 3.79
CA ASP A 98 -6.06 7.13 4.97
C ASP A 98 -5.47 5.76 4.60
N ARG A 99 -4.66 5.19 5.52
CA ARG A 99 -4.23 3.79 5.46
C ARG A 99 -5.43 2.88 5.27
N GLN A 100 -5.47 2.18 4.14
CA GLN A 100 -6.50 1.21 3.85
C GLN A 100 -6.07 -0.18 4.27
N ARG A 101 -7.04 -0.94 4.77
CA ARG A 101 -6.87 -2.36 5.04
C ARG A 101 -6.92 -3.10 3.72
N ALA A 102 -5.84 -3.80 3.38
CA ALA A 102 -5.76 -4.70 2.24
C ALA A 102 -5.95 -6.15 2.73
N LYS A 103 -6.97 -6.82 2.22
CA LYS A 103 -7.18 -8.26 2.42
C LYS A 103 -6.54 -9.01 1.26
N LEU A 104 -5.65 -9.94 1.59
CA LEU A 104 -4.95 -10.78 0.64
C LEU A 104 -5.47 -12.21 0.79
N ARG A 105 -5.80 -12.85 -0.31
CA ARG A 105 -6.24 -14.24 -0.35
C ARG A 105 -5.44 -14.98 -1.41
N THR A 106 -4.62 -15.93 -0.98
CA THR A 106 -3.80 -16.77 -1.85
C THR A 106 -4.37 -18.19 -1.85
N SER A 107 -4.84 -18.64 -3.00
CA SER A 107 -5.46 -19.95 -3.18
C SER A 107 -4.58 -20.85 -4.06
N TYR A 108 -4.27 -22.03 -3.54
CA TYR A 108 -3.56 -23.11 -4.22
C TYR A 108 -4.60 -24.03 -4.85
N ILE A 109 -4.62 -24.10 -6.18
CA ILE A 109 -5.61 -24.86 -6.92
C ILE A 109 -5.05 -26.23 -7.27
N TYR A 110 -5.82 -27.27 -6.97
CA TYR A 110 -5.48 -28.67 -7.21
C TYR A 110 -6.43 -29.29 -8.23
N PRO A 111 -6.04 -30.36 -8.93
CA PRO A 111 -6.97 -31.18 -9.69
C PRO A 111 -7.97 -31.88 -8.75
N PRO A 112 -9.19 -32.17 -9.23
CA PRO A 112 -10.11 -33.06 -8.54
C PRO A 112 -9.44 -34.40 -8.19
N PRO A 113 -9.75 -35.00 -7.03
CA PRO A 113 -10.79 -34.62 -6.07
C PRO A 113 -10.33 -33.62 -4.99
N LYS A 114 -9.11 -33.08 -5.07
CA LYS A 114 -8.57 -32.21 -4.03
C LYS A 114 -9.19 -30.82 -4.12
N SER A 115 -9.69 -30.32 -3.00
CA SER A 115 -10.20 -28.95 -2.88
C SER A 115 -9.05 -27.95 -2.81
N ALA A 116 -9.30 -26.75 -3.37
CA ALA A 116 -8.37 -25.64 -3.28
C ALA A 116 -8.04 -25.28 -1.83
N GLN A 117 -6.78 -24.99 -1.55
CA GLN A 117 -6.31 -24.57 -0.24
C GLN A 117 -6.11 -23.06 -0.24
N THR A 118 -6.72 -22.35 0.71
CA THR A 118 -6.69 -20.90 0.74
C THR A 118 -5.99 -20.39 2.00
N LYS A 119 -5.16 -19.38 1.83
CA LYS A 119 -4.53 -18.62 2.91
C LYS A 119 -4.96 -17.18 2.81
N GLU A 120 -5.39 -16.61 3.93
CA GLU A 120 -5.78 -15.22 4.02
C GLU A 120 -4.80 -14.46 4.90
N ALA A 121 -4.51 -13.23 4.51
CA ALA A 121 -3.71 -12.30 5.28
C ALA A 121 -4.35 -10.91 5.20
N THR A 122 -4.13 -10.11 6.22
CA THR A 122 -4.56 -8.71 6.23
C THR A 122 -3.35 -7.83 6.49
N THR A 123 -3.19 -6.81 5.66
CA THR A 123 -2.16 -5.78 5.84
C THR A 123 -2.78 -4.40 5.66
N THR A 124 -1.96 -3.36 5.81
CA THR A 124 -2.36 -1.97 5.57
C THR A 124 -1.49 -1.35 4.49
N VAL A 125 -2.11 -0.57 3.61
CA VAL A 125 -1.48 0.09 2.46
C VAL A 125 -1.97 1.54 2.39
N GLY A 126 -1.09 2.45 2.00
CA GLY A 126 -1.33 3.88 1.99
C GLY A 126 -0.60 4.63 3.13
N THR A 127 -0.70 5.95 3.07
CA THR A 127 -0.07 6.88 4.03
C THR A 127 -0.98 7.05 5.26
N GLY A 128 -0.40 7.06 6.46
CA GLY A 128 -1.14 7.51 7.66
C GLY A 128 -1.57 8.97 7.50
N ASN A 129 -2.78 9.29 7.95
CA ASN A 129 -3.52 10.54 7.70
C ASN A 129 -2.73 11.86 7.85
N ALA A 130 -2.89 12.78 6.88
CA ALA A 130 -2.95 14.24 7.05
C ALA A 130 -3.32 15.02 5.75
N LEU A 131 -4.26 14.56 4.91
CA LEU A 131 -4.57 15.22 3.61
C LEU A 131 -5.92 15.97 3.53
N ASN A 132 -6.73 16.05 4.59
CA ASN A 132 -8.06 16.67 4.51
C ASN A 132 -8.10 18.20 4.71
N LEU A 133 -7.20 18.98 4.08
CA LEU A 133 -7.33 20.45 4.02
C LEU A 133 -7.12 21.07 2.64
N GLY A 134 -6.82 20.30 1.58
CA GLY A 134 -6.77 20.84 0.23
C GLY A 134 -5.69 21.91 -0.01
N LEU A 135 -4.61 21.91 0.79
CA LEU A 135 -3.51 22.86 0.66
C LEU A 135 -2.30 22.33 -0.12
N GLY A 136 -2.40 21.18 -0.80
CA GLY A 136 -1.28 20.63 -1.59
C GLY A 136 -0.18 19.95 -0.77
N GLY A 137 -0.55 19.21 0.28
CA GLY A 137 0.41 18.51 1.17
C GLY A 137 0.81 19.30 2.42
N TRP A 138 0.22 20.48 2.61
CA TRP A 138 0.47 21.35 3.76
C TRP A 138 -0.57 21.13 4.88
N SER A 139 -0.11 21.10 6.13
CA SER A 139 -0.97 21.20 7.33
C SER A 139 -0.65 22.47 8.13
N ILE A 140 -1.66 23.03 8.79
CA ILE A 140 -1.50 24.12 9.79
C ILE A 140 -1.14 23.58 11.17
#